data_AF-A0A947HQE3-F1
#
_entry.id   AF-A0A947HQE3-F1
#
_cell.length_a   1.000
_cell.length_b   1.000
_cell.length_c   1.000
_cell.angle_alpha   90.00
_cell.angle_beta   90.00
_cell.angle_gamma   90.00
#
_symmetry.space_group_name_H-M   'P 1'
#
loop_
_entity.id
_entity.type
_entity.pdbx_description
1 polymer ?
#
loop_
_entity_poly.entity_id
_entity_poly.type
_entity_poly.pdbx_seq_one_letter_code
_entity_poly.pdbx_strand_id
1 'polypeptide(L)'
;MLIRDVEKQLHLVVMTNPKTSDAELEEWSAMPAVSAEALRWIANQKRLISRLNFQMNLVQNPSTPQEIALRLIAVLPISELHRIMRSTKVRETLRKAAKKRLTDTGNL
;
A
#
# COMPACT_ATOMS: atom_id res chain seq x y z
N MET A 1 5.68 -12.12 15.98
CA MET A 1 5.17 -12.54 14.66
C MET A 1 3.84 -13.26 14.86
N LEU A 2 2.71 -12.54 14.88
CA LEU A 2 1.39 -13.17 15.03
C LEU A 2 0.62 -13.20 13.70
N ILE A 3 0.77 -12.16 12.88
CA ILE A 3 0.01 -12.04 11.62
C ILE A 3 0.40 -13.04 10.53
N ARG A 4 1.52 -13.75 10.67
CA ARG A 4 1.92 -14.77 9.67
C ARG A 4 1.16 -16.09 9.83
N ASP A 5 0.75 -16.43 11.05
CA ASP A 5 0.09 -17.69 11.40
C ASP A 5 -1.43 -17.55 11.58
N VAL A 6 -1.96 -16.33 11.43
CA VAL A 6 -3.38 -16.06 11.54
C VAL A 6 -4.03 -16.33 10.17
N GLU A 7 -5.12 -17.10 10.16
CA GLU A 7 -5.93 -17.30 8.97
C GLU A 7 -6.26 -15.96 8.32
N LYS A 8 -6.16 -15.86 6.98
CA LYS A 8 -6.29 -14.57 6.25
C LYS A 8 -7.57 -13.79 6.57
N GLN A 9 -8.62 -14.50 6.97
CA GLN A 9 -9.92 -13.96 7.38
C GLN A 9 -9.87 -13.21 8.72
N LEU A 10 -8.93 -13.55 9.60
CA LEU A 10 -8.76 -12.95 10.91
C LEU A 10 -7.77 -11.77 10.92
N HIS A 11 -7.05 -11.52 9.81
CA HIS A 11 -6.16 -10.36 9.70
C HIS A 11 -6.85 -9.03 9.98
N LEU A 12 -8.09 -8.85 9.50
CA LEU A 12 -8.85 -7.64 9.78
C LEU A 12 -9.12 -7.48 11.27
N VAL A 13 -9.49 -8.58 11.95
CA VAL A 13 -9.77 -8.61 13.40
C VAL A 13 -8.53 -8.26 14.21
N VAL A 14 -7.36 -8.75 13.80
CA VAL A 14 -6.08 -8.41 14.44
C VAL A 14 -5.74 -6.93 14.23
N MET A 15 -5.97 -6.38 13.03
CA MET A 15 -5.66 -4.99 12.71
C MET A 15 -6.58 -3.96 13.37
N THR A 16 -7.84 -4.33 13.65
CA THR A 16 -8.79 -3.46 14.35
C THR A 16 -8.65 -3.53 15.86
N ASN A 17 -7.73 -4.35 16.38
CA ASN A 17 -7.49 -4.47 17.82
C ASN A 17 -6.94 -3.14 18.37
N PRO A 18 -7.53 -2.58 19.44
CA PRO A 18 -7.05 -1.32 20.03
C PRO A 18 -5.62 -1.39 20.59
N LYS A 19 -5.08 -2.59 20.82
CA LYS A 19 -3.68 -2.78 21.23
C LYS A 19 -2.68 -2.67 20.08
N THR A 20 -3.15 -2.71 18.84
CA THR A 20 -2.29 -2.64 17.67
C THR A 20 -1.77 -1.22 17.48
N SER A 21 -0.45 -1.12 17.38
CA SER A 21 0.24 0.14 17.15
C SER A 21 0.32 0.49 15.66
N ASP A 22 0.47 1.79 15.36
CA ASP A 22 0.69 2.23 13.98
C ASP A 22 1.98 1.63 13.38
N ALA A 23 3.00 1.34 14.19
CA ALA A 23 4.26 0.73 13.74
C ALA A 23 4.04 -0.71 13.25
N GLU A 24 3.24 -1.49 13.98
CA GLU A 24 2.84 -2.83 13.56
C GLU A 24 2.01 -2.79 12.28
N LEU A 25 1.05 -1.87 12.18
CA LEU A 25 0.26 -1.68 10.95
C LEU A 25 1.14 -1.34 9.75
N GLU A 26 2.17 -0.51 9.96
CA GLU A 26 3.12 -0.15 8.92
C GLU A 26 3.91 -1.38 8.45
N GLU A 27 4.43 -2.18 9.38
CA GLU A 27 5.13 -3.42 9.07
C GLU A 27 4.22 -4.39 8.30
N TRP A 28 2.98 -4.57 8.76
CA TRP A 28 2.02 -5.48 8.15
C TRP A 28 1.57 -5.00 6.76
N SER A 29 1.44 -3.69 6.55
CA SER A 29 1.07 -3.14 5.24
C SER A 29 2.08 -3.47 4.14
N ALA A 30 3.35 -3.72 4.49
CA ALA A 30 4.39 -4.15 3.57
C ALA A 30 4.41 -5.67 3.32
N MET A 31 3.72 -6.47 4.14
CA MET A 31 3.76 -7.93 4.08
C MET A 31 2.81 -8.48 3.00
N PRO A 32 3.30 -9.30 2.04
CA PRO A 32 2.45 -9.89 1.00
C PRO A 32 1.44 -10.90 1.55
N ALA A 33 1.68 -11.46 2.75
CA ALA A 33 0.77 -12.42 3.39
C ALA A 33 -0.55 -11.80 3.87
N VAL A 34 -0.59 -10.48 4.07
CA VAL A 34 -1.77 -9.77 4.58
C VAL A 34 -2.90 -9.82 3.54
N SER A 35 -4.14 -9.96 4.02
CA SER A 35 -5.31 -10.09 3.15
C SER A 35 -5.68 -8.76 2.52
N ALA A 36 -6.25 -8.83 1.31
CA ALA A 36 -6.70 -7.65 0.57
C ALA A 36 -7.73 -6.81 1.35
N GLU A 37 -8.55 -7.46 2.19
CA GLU A 37 -9.53 -6.80 3.04
C GLU A 37 -8.89 -5.99 4.17
N ALA A 38 -7.87 -6.56 4.81
CA ALA A 38 -7.09 -5.87 5.84
C ALA A 38 -6.33 -4.65 5.26
N LEU A 39 -5.74 -4.80 4.07
CA LEU A 39 -5.10 -3.69 3.35
C LEU A 39 -6.11 -2.62 2.92
N ARG A 40 -7.32 -3.02 2.51
CA ARG A 40 -8.42 -2.09 2.21
C ARG A 40 -8.82 -1.29 3.46
N TRP A 41 -8.89 -1.94 4.61
CA TRP A 41 -9.19 -1.25 5.86
C TRP A 41 -8.12 -0.19 6.17
N ILE A 42 -6.82 -0.52 6.07
CA ILE A 42 -5.71 0.44 6.22
C ILE A 42 -5.91 1.62 5.26
N ALA A 43 -6.24 1.34 4.00
CA ALA A 43 -6.44 2.37 2.98
C ALA A 43 -7.64 3.30 3.24
N ASN A 44 -8.60 2.89 4.06
CA ASN A 44 -9.74 3.71 4.46
C ASN A 44 -9.44 4.56 5.71
N GLN A 45 -8.36 4.26 6.44
CA GLN A 45 -7.96 5.04 7.62
C GLN A 45 -7.21 6.31 7.19
N LYS A 46 -7.89 7.47 7.27
CA LYS A 46 -7.30 8.78 6.94
C LYS A 46 -5.98 9.03 7.71
N ARG A 47 -5.94 8.65 8.99
CA ARG A 47 -4.73 8.77 9.84
C ARG A 47 -3.53 8.04 9.22
N LEU A 48 -3.73 6.81 8.73
CA LEU A 48 -2.66 5.97 8.18
C LEU A 48 -2.27 6.44 6.77
N ILE A 49 -3.25 6.65 5.89
CA ILE A 49 -3.02 7.09 4.50
C ILE A 49 -2.41 8.49 4.43
N SER A 50 -2.54 9.34 5.46
CA SER A 50 -1.82 10.62 5.50
C SER A 50 -0.29 10.46 5.49
N ARG A 51 0.24 9.28 5.84
CA ARG A 51 1.67 9.00 5.90
C ARG A 51 2.15 8.29 4.64
N LEU A 52 3.26 8.77 4.06
CA LEU A 52 3.83 8.23 2.82
C LEU A 52 4.24 6.76 2.94
N ASN A 53 4.73 6.31 4.10
CA ASN A 53 5.15 4.91 4.28
C ASN A 53 4.00 3.93 4.01
N PHE A 54 2.81 4.21 4.55
CA PHE A 54 1.62 3.39 4.30
C PHE A 54 1.19 3.43 2.82
N GLN A 55 1.19 4.61 2.21
CA GLN A 55 0.85 4.75 0.79
C GLN A 55 1.79 3.89 -0.07
N MET A 56 3.10 3.97 0.18
CA MET A 56 4.10 3.23 -0.56
C MET A 56 4.04 1.73 -0.32
N ASN A 57 3.85 1.30 0.93
CA ASN A 57 3.68 -0.11 1.26
C ASN A 57 2.46 -0.68 0.54
N LEU A 58 1.33 0.01 0.57
CA LEU A 58 0.12 -0.42 -0.14
C LEU A 58 0.34 -0.51 -1.65
N VAL A 59 1.02 0.45 -2.28
CA VAL A 59 1.29 0.41 -3.73
C VAL A 59 2.25 -0.72 -4.10
N GLN A 60 3.23 -1.03 -3.25
CA GLN A 60 4.20 -2.10 -3.49
C GLN A 60 3.69 -3.49 -3.12
N ASN A 61 2.67 -3.59 -2.27
CA ASN A 61 2.17 -4.87 -1.80
C ASN A 61 1.30 -5.54 -2.89
N PRO A 62 1.65 -6.77 -3.32
CA PRO A 62 0.90 -7.49 -4.33
C PRO A 62 -0.48 -7.96 -3.87
N SER A 63 -0.79 -7.91 -2.58
CA SER A 63 -2.13 -8.25 -2.06
C SER A 63 -3.07 -7.04 -2.04
N THR A 64 -2.56 -5.83 -2.30
CA THR A 64 -3.38 -4.63 -2.37
C THR A 64 -4.31 -4.67 -3.59
N PRO A 65 -5.61 -4.41 -3.42
CA PRO A 65 -6.54 -4.22 -4.53
C PRO A 65 -6.02 -3.16 -5.51
N GLN A 66 -6.06 -3.48 -6.81
CA GLN A 66 -5.50 -2.61 -7.86
C GLN A 66 -6.10 -1.21 -7.85
N GLU A 67 -7.41 -1.09 -7.61
CA GLU A 67 -8.12 0.19 -7.51
C GLU A 67 -7.51 1.11 -6.45
N ILE A 68 -7.17 0.57 -5.27
CA ILE A 68 -6.58 1.33 -4.17
C ILE A 68 -5.18 1.80 -4.55
N ALA A 69 -4.36 0.91 -5.11
CA ALA A 69 -3.01 1.26 -5.52
C ALA A 69 -3.00 2.34 -6.62
N LEU A 70 -3.93 2.28 -7.59
CA LEU A 70 -4.07 3.32 -8.62
C LEU A 70 -4.48 4.68 -8.03
N ARG A 71 -5.42 4.69 -7.07
CA ARG A 71 -5.81 5.91 -6.34
C ARG A 71 -4.66 6.52 -5.56
N LEU A 72 -3.79 5.72 -4.96
CA LEU A 72 -2.61 6.21 -4.24
C LEU A 72 -1.57 6.78 -5.21
N ILE A 73 -1.30 6.11 -6.33
CA ILE A 73 -0.41 6.63 -7.39
C ILE A 73 -0.88 8.00 -7.90
N ALA A 74 -2.19 8.26 -7.91
CA ALA A 74 -2.74 9.53 -8.32
C ALA A 74 -2.42 10.71 -7.37
N VAL A 75 -2.04 10.44 -6.13
CA VAL A 75 -1.78 11.48 -5.10
C VAL A 75 -0.36 11.44 -4.55
N LEU A 76 0.44 10.45 -4.96
CA LEU A 76 1.82 10.30 -4.53
C LEU A 76 2.72 11.40 -5.13
N PRO A 77 3.77 11.82 -4.39
CA PRO A 77 4.74 12.78 -4.88
C PRO A 77 5.62 12.20 -6.01
N ILE A 78 6.13 13.09 -6.85
CA ILE A 78 6.96 12.77 -8.04
C ILE A 78 8.16 11.86 -7.68
N SER A 79 8.83 12.14 -6.55
CA SER A 79 9.96 11.33 -6.06
C SER A 79 9.60 9.85 -5.88
N GLU A 80 8.42 9.59 -5.31
CA GLU A 80 7.94 8.24 -5.07
C GLU A 80 7.42 7.57 -6.35
N LEU A 81 6.89 8.34 -7.31
CA LEU A 81 6.53 7.82 -8.63
C LEU A 81 7.76 7.27 -9.37
N HIS A 82 8.90 7.97 -9.32
CA HIS A 82 10.16 7.46 -9.88
C HIS A 82 10.61 6.18 -9.17
N ARG A 83 10.45 6.09 -7.84
CA ARG A 83 10.76 4.89 -7.07
C ARG A 83 9.86 3.71 -7.47
N ILE A 84 8.57 3.94 -7.69
CA ILE A 84 7.62 2.93 -8.18
C ILE A 84 8.02 2.43 -9.56
N MET A 85 8.37 3.33 -10.48
CA MET A 85 8.82 2.96 -11.83
C MET A 85 10.03 2.04 -11.82
N ARG A 86 10.99 2.27 -10.91
CA ARG A 86 12.21 1.47 -10.77
C ARG A 86 12.00 0.18 -9.98
N SER A 87 10.90 0.03 -9.26
CA SER A 87 10.66 -1.11 -8.39
C SER A 87 10.15 -2.33 -9.16
N THR A 88 10.88 -3.45 -9.06
CA THR A 88 10.48 -4.74 -9.64
C THR A 88 9.33 -5.41 -8.88
N LYS A 89 9.11 -5.02 -7.61
CA LYS A 89 8.04 -5.57 -6.75
C LYS A 89 6.65 -5.10 -7.17
N VAL A 90 6.57 -3.97 -7.87
CA VAL A 90 5.31 -3.36 -8.26
C VAL A 90 4.79 -3.98 -9.56
N ARG A 91 3.49 -4.24 -9.64
CA ARG A 91 2.81 -4.77 -10.83
C ARG A 91 3.03 -3.83 -12.02
N GLU A 92 3.17 -4.39 -13.23
CA GLU A 92 3.45 -3.61 -14.44
C GLU A 92 2.37 -2.55 -14.72
N THR A 93 1.10 -2.86 -14.45
CA THR A 93 -0.03 -1.92 -14.59
C THR A 93 0.16 -0.66 -13.73
N LEU A 94 0.63 -0.84 -12.49
CA LEU A 94 0.91 0.25 -11.57
C LEU A 94 2.15 1.05 -11.99
N ARG A 95 3.19 0.39 -12.50
CA ARG A 95 4.35 1.06 -13.10
C ARG A 95 3.98 1.93 -14.30
N LYS A 96 3.12 1.43 -15.19
CA LYS A 96 2.58 2.19 -16.34
C LYS A 96 1.76 3.39 -15.87
N ALA A 97 0.93 3.23 -14.84
CA ALA A 97 0.16 4.34 -14.26
C ALA A 97 1.06 5.43 -13.66
N ALA A 98 2.11 5.05 -12.93
CA ALA A 98 3.10 5.99 -12.39
C ALA A 98 3.86 6.73 -13.50
N LYS A 99 4.29 6.02 -14.55
CA LYS A 99 4.93 6.62 -15.72
C LYS A 99 4.01 7.64 -16.40
N LYS A 100 2.75 7.29 -16.63
CA LYS A 100 1.76 8.20 -17.22
C LYS A 100 1.60 9.48 -16.39
N ARG A 101 1.51 9.36 -15.07
CA ARG A 101 1.43 10.51 -14.16
C ARG A 101 2.64 11.43 -14.24
N LEU A 102 3.85 10.87 -14.33
CA LEU A 102 5.05 11.67 -14.49
C LEU A 102 5.09 12.37 -15.86
N THR A 103 4.57 11.74 -16.92
CA THR A 103 4.42 12.36 -18.25
C THR A 103 3.46 13.54 -18.18
N ASP A 104 2.29 13.36 -17.58
CA ASP A 104 1.26 14.39 -17.44
C ASP A 104 1.77 15.61 -16.63
N THR A 105 2.69 15.39 -15.69
CA THR A 105 3.27 16.44 -14.84
C THR A 105 4.54 17.06 -15.47
N GLY A 106 4.94 16.66 -16.67
CA GLY A 106 6.14 17.18 -17.34
C GLY A 106 7.48 16.83 -16.64
N ASN A 107 7.50 15.79 -15.79
CA ASN A 107 8.66 15.36 -15.01
C ASN A 107 9.24 14.03 -15.52
N LEU A 108 9.31 13.85 -16.84
CA LEU A 108 9.84 12.63 -17.48
C LEU A 108 11.18 12.82 -18.16
#